data_AF-A0AAT9HE88-F1
#
_entry.id   AF-A0AAT9HE88-F1
#
_cell.length_a   1.000
_cell.length_b   1.000
_cell.length_c   1.000
_cell.angle_alpha   90.00
_cell.angle_beta   90.00
_cell.angle_gamma   90.00
#
_symmetry.space_group_name_H-M   'P 1'
#
loop_
_entity.id
_entity.type
_entity.pdbx_description
1 polymer ?
#
loop_
_entity_poly.entity_id
_entity_poly.type
_entity_poly.pdbx_seq_one_letter_code
_entity_poly.pdbx_strand_id
1 'polypeptide(L)' 'MRGPSNRVVAAVSVSGPIERLTRHPGRMHAQAIIDAAARLSEALRRS' A
#
# COMPACT_ATOMS: atom_id res chain seq x y z
N MET A 1 6.70 -1.36 1.18
CA MET A 1 7.39 -0.05 1.22
C MET A 1 8.88 -0.24 1.41
N ARG A 2 9.70 0.66 0.85
CA ARG A 2 11.17 0.56 0.92
C ARG A 2 11.75 1.82 1.56
N GLY A 3 12.72 1.63 2.45
CA GLY A 3 13.45 2.70 3.11
C GLY A 3 14.59 3.28 2.25
N PRO A 4 15.39 4.21 2.81
CA PRO A 4 16.46 4.91 2.09
C PRO A 4 17.50 4.00 1.41
N SER A 5 17.81 2.84 2.01
CA SER A 5 18.74 1.84 1.45
C SER A 5 18.11 0.88 0.43
N ASN A 6 16.92 1.21 -0.09
CA ASN A 6 16.10 0.35 -0.95
C ASN A 6 15.73 -1.01 -0.32
N ARG A 7 15.91 -1.18 1.00
CA ARG A 7 15.47 -2.36 1.74
C ARG A 7 13.96 -2.31 1.99
N VAL A 8 13.29 -3.45 1.91
CA VAL A 8 11.89 -3.56 2.34
C VAL A 8 11.82 -3.37 3.85
N VAL A 9 10.96 -2.46 4.31
CA VAL A 9 10.82 -2.12 5.73
C VAL A 9 9.41 -2.32 6.28
N ALA A 10 8.38 -2.37 5.42
CA ALA A 10 7.07 -2.89 5.79
C ALA A 10 6.19 -3.23 4.57
N ALA A 11 4.97 -3.69 4.86
CA ALA A 11 3.91 -3.97 3.90
C ALA A 11 2.65 -3.15 4.23
N VAL A 12 1.79 -2.95 3.23
CA VAL A 12 0.49 -2.29 3.37
C VAL A 12 -0.58 -3.25 2.86
N SER A 13 -1.65 -3.41 3.64
CA SER A 13 -2.79 -4.24 3.31
C SER A 13 -4.08 -3.53 3.70
N VAL A 14 -5.18 -3.86 3.03
CA VAL A 14 -6.53 -3.38 3.35
C VAL A 14 -7.41 -4.57 3.68
N SER A 15 -8.16 -4.49 4.78
CA SER A 15 -9.11 -5.51 5.23
C SER A 15 -10.52 -4.94 5.38
N GLY A 16 -11.51 -5.83 5.33
CA GLY A 16 -12.93 -5.47 5.44
C GLY A 16 -13.87 -6.57 4.95
N PRO A 17 -15.18 -6.32 4.99
CA PRO A 17 -16.21 -7.23 4.49
C PRO A 17 -16.06 -7.48 2.99
N ILE A 18 -16.40 -8.70 2.55
CA ILE A 18 -16.27 -9.12 1.14
C ILE A 18 -17.19 -8.31 0.22
N GLU A 19 -18.27 -7.75 0.75
CA GLU A 19 -19.21 -6.89 0.03
C GLU A 19 -18.55 -5.56 -0.40
N ARG A 20 -17.57 -5.06 0.37
CA ARG A 20 -16.83 -3.82 0.05
C ARG A 20 -15.51 -4.07 -0.68
N LEU A 21 -14.80 -5.12 -0.26
CA LEU A 21 -13.53 -5.49 -0.91
C LEU A 21 -13.78 -6.18 -2.25
N THR A 22 -14.95 -6.80 -2.43
CA THR A 22 -15.32 -7.65 -3.58
C THR A 22 -14.47 -8.92 -3.66
N ARG A 23 -14.87 -9.88 -4.52
CA ARG A 23 -14.04 -11.06 -4.83
C ARG A 23 -12.77 -10.72 -5.63
N HIS A 24 -12.70 -9.52 -6.20
CA HIS A 24 -11.58 -9.05 -7.01
C HIS A 24 -11.08 -7.67 -6.50
N PRO A 25 -10.62 -7.58 -5.24
CA PRO A 25 -10.26 -6.31 -4.61
C PRO A 25 -9.19 -5.54 -5.37
N GLY A 26 -8.29 -6.25 -6.05
CA GLY A 26 -7.26 -5.64 -6.89
C GLY A 26 -7.82 -4.77 -8.02
N ARG A 27 -9.02 -5.05 -8.56
CA ARG A 27 -9.58 -4.25 -9.66
C ARG A 27 -10.01 -2.85 -9.24
N MET A 28 -10.49 -2.68 -8.01
CA MET A 28 -10.94 -1.38 -7.51
C MET A 28 -9.91 -0.68 -6.63
N HIS A 29 -9.20 -1.45 -5.79
CA HIS A 29 -8.41 -0.88 -4.69
C HIS A 29 -6.91 -0.86 -4.95
N ALA A 30 -6.40 -1.57 -5.96
CA ALA A 30 -4.96 -1.68 -6.18
C ALA A 30 -4.28 -0.31 -6.38
N GLN A 31 -4.86 0.55 -7.23
CA GLN A 31 -4.26 1.86 -7.50
C GLN A 31 -4.19 2.72 -6.22
N ALA A 32 -5.29 2.80 -5.48
CA ALA A 32 -5.33 3.55 -4.22
C ALA A 32 -4.32 3.02 -3.19
N ILE A 33 -4.14 1.70 -3.09
CA ILE A 33 -3.16 1.09 -2.20
C ILE A 33 -1.72 1.41 -2.63
N ILE A 34 -1.43 1.33 -3.94
CA ILE A 34 -0.11 1.65 -4.49
C ILE A 34 0.23 3.12 -4.24
N ASP A 35 -0.70 4.03 -4.49
CA ASP A 35 -0.52 5.47 -4.29
C ASP A 35 -0.27 5.79 -2.80
N ALA A 36 -1.04 5.18 -1.90
CA ALA A 36 -0.83 5.32 -0.46
C ALA A 36 0.54 4.78 -0.02
N ALA A 37 0.94 3.61 -0.53
CA ALA A 37 2.24 3.00 -0.24
C ALA A 37 3.41 3.85 -0.78
N ALA A 38 3.23 4.51 -1.93
CA ALA A 38 4.21 5.43 -2.49
C ALA A 38 4.40 6.68 -1.61
N ARG A 39 3.30 7.30 -1.17
CA ARG A 39 3.33 8.46 -0.24
C ARG A 39 4.02 8.10 1.08
N LEU A 40 3.74 6.91 1.61
CA LEU A 40 4.37 6.43 2.84
C LEU A 40 5.86 6.15 2.64
N SER A 41 6.24 5.57 1.49
CA SER A 41 7.66 5.35 1.15
C SER A 41 8.42 6.68 1.01
N GLU A 42 7.80 7.72 0.48
CA GLU A 42 8.40 9.05 0.37
C GLU A 42 8.55 9.76 1.73
N ALA A 43 7.61 9.56 2.66
CA ALA A 43 7.76 10.04 4.02
C ALA A 43 8.98 9.38 4.71
N LEU A 44 9.15 8.07 4.54
CA LEU A 44 10.27 7.30 5.10
C LEU A 44 11.64 7.62 4.51
N ARG A 45 11.68 8.24 3.32
CA ARG A 45 12.94 8.71 2.71
C ARG A 45 13.40 10.06 3.23
N ARG A 46 12.48 10.87 3.73
CA ARG A 46 12.74 12.24 4.20
C ARG A 46 13.03 12.30 5.71
N SER A 47 12.76 11.21 6.42
CA SER A 47 13.12 10.97 7.83
C SER A 47 14.49 10.32 7.94
#